data_AF-A0A1C7DU73-F1
#
_entry.id   AF-A0A1C7DU73-F1
#
_cell.length_a   1.000
_cell.length_b   1.000
_cell.length_c   1.000
_cell.angle_alpha   90.00
_cell.angle_beta   90.00
_cell.angle_gamma   90.00
#
_symmetry.space_group_name_H-M   'P 1'
#
loop_
_entity.id
_entity.type
_entity.pdbx_description
1 polymer ?
#
loop_
_entity_poly.entity_id
_entity_poly.type
_entity_poly.pdbx_seq_one_letter_code
_entity_poly.pdbx_strand_id
1 'polypeptide(L)'
;MKLLQVRKGQFVYYQNELHKVYSVKPLAKKSVLMFRVKDMEQVDCKAEEITLYKPKHMDSFLFFGSRYTLLENQPAEEGGYILITKPDPDYMDHYSLNEFEKVESVEGNNVITTRQNTVKAKEFLVMSPEEAAGSNDIIYLDKSKVSAEQLEQDAQLEEVLREKSAIRPSIGDVYLNLDNTGTAMIVAIVEEEVVLGTGDRLTFHQLYKADNWSYLYNINDGEFRQ
;
A
#
# COMPACT_ATOMS: atom_id res chain seq x y z
N MET A 1 -31.03 -11.83 10.04
CA MET A 1 -29.88 -11.09 10.59
C MET A 1 -28.61 -11.74 10.04
N LYS A 2 -27.92 -11.12 9.07
CA LYS A 2 -26.64 -11.65 8.57
C LYS A 2 -25.58 -11.31 9.63
N LEU A 3 -25.30 -12.25 10.53
CA LEU A 3 -24.12 -12.19 11.39
C LEU A 3 -22.89 -12.32 10.50
N LEU A 4 -22.43 -11.21 9.92
CA LEU A 4 -21.12 -11.14 9.31
C LEU A 4 -20.11 -11.30 10.46
N GLN A 5 -19.48 -12.46 10.54
CA GLN A 5 -18.26 -12.61 11.32
C GLN A 5 -17.15 -11.86 10.58
N VAL A 6 -17.08 -10.55 10.83
CA VAL A 6 -16.04 -9.68 10.29
C VAL A 6 -14.72 -10.08 10.92
N ARG A 7 -13.68 -10.24 10.10
CA ARG A 7 -12.34 -10.66 10.52
C ARG A 7 -11.28 -9.79 9.83
N LYS A 8 -10.13 -9.63 10.50
CA LYS A 8 -8.94 -9.00 9.91
C LYS A 8 -8.62 -9.67 8.57
N GLY A 9 -8.22 -8.87 7.59
CA GLY A 9 -7.85 -9.30 6.24
C GLY A 9 -9.01 -9.32 5.25
N GLN A 10 -10.27 -9.28 5.69
CA GLN A 10 -11.40 -9.32 4.76
C GLN A 10 -11.47 -8.04 3.90
N PHE A 11 -11.74 -8.21 2.62
CA PHE A 11 -12.15 -7.11 1.76
C PHE A 11 -13.65 -6.90 1.92
N VAL A 12 -14.06 -5.65 2.00
CA VAL A 12 -15.44 -5.26 2.20
C VAL A 12 -15.76 -4.00 1.41
N TYR A 13 -17.00 -3.89 0.95
CA TYR A 13 -17.52 -2.62 0.48
C TYR A 13 -18.15 -1.85 1.64
N TYR A 14 -17.80 -0.59 1.74
CA TYR A 14 -18.42 0.40 2.61
C TYR A 14 -18.58 1.69 1.82
N GLN A 15 -19.76 2.32 1.90
CA GLN A 15 -20.07 3.54 1.14
C GLN A 15 -19.73 3.44 -0.36
N ASN A 16 -20.06 2.29 -0.97
CA ASN A 16 -19.79 1.96 -2.38
C ASN A 16 -18.31 1.73 -2.73
N GLU A 17 -17.35 1.89 -1.82
CA GLU A 17 -15.91 1.76 -2.10
C GLU A 17 -15.28 0.51 -1.47
N LEU A 18 -14.23 -0.01 -2.11
CA LEU A 18 -13.49 -1.18 -1.63
C LEU A 18 -12.53 -0.84 -0.48
N HIS A 19 -12.65 -1.59 0.61
CA HIS A 19 -11.85 -1.46 1.82
C HIS A 19 -11.28 -2.81 2.26
N LYS A 20 -10.19 -2.78 3.04
CA LYS A 20 -9.65 -3.96 3.75
C LYS A 20 -9.74 -3.73 5.26
N VAL A 21 -10.30 -4.71 5.97
CA VAL A 21 -10.37 -4.72 7.44
C VAL A 21 -8.98 -5.01 8.00
N TYR A 22 -8.44 -4.11 8.81
CA TYR A 22 -7.16 -4.33 9.49
C TYR A 22 -7.32 -4.66 10.98
N SER A 23 -8.45 -4.30 11.60
CA SER A 23 -8.74 -4.61 13.00
C SER A 23 -10.24 -4.66 13.28
N VAL A 24 -10.61 -5.44 14.29
CA VAL A 24 -11.98 -5.52 14.81
C VAL A 24 -11.92 -5.30 16.32
N LYS A 25 -12.69 -4.34 16.83
CA LYS A 25 -12.81 -3.99 18.25
C LYS A 25 -14.22 -4.36 18.74
N PRO A 26 -14.43 -5.57 19.29
CA PRO A 26 -15.78 -6.09 19.58
C PRO A 26 -16.63 -5.24 20.52
N LEU A 27 -15.98 -4.50 21.43
CA LEU A 27 -16.63 -3.71 22.47
C LEU A 27 -16.84 -2.24 22.08
N ALA A 28 -16.41 -1.82 20.88
CA ALA A 28 -16.53 -0.45 20.40
C ALA A 28 -17.85 -0.21 19.66
N LYS A 29 -18.38 1.03 19.72
CA LYS A 29 -19.57 1.43 18.95
C LYS A 29 -19.39 1.29 17.43
N LYS A 30 -18.18 1.57 16.96
CA LYS A 30 -17.70 1.28 15.61
C LYS A 30 -16.63 0.20 15.75
N SER A 31 -17.04 -1.04 15.46
CA SER A 31 -16.29 -2.22 15.81
C SER A 31 -15.36 -2.70 14.70
N VAL A 32 -15.43 -2.10 13.49
CA VAL A 32 -14.63 -2.51 12.34
C VAL A 32 -13.73 -1.35 11.91
N LEU A 33 -12.43 -1.59 11.94
CA LEU A 33 -11.41 -0.65 11.46
C LEU A 33 -10.86 -1.15 10.13
N MET A 34 -10.90 -0.29 9.13
CA MET A 34 -10.54 -0.61 7.76
C MET A 34 -9.78 0.54 7.12
N PHE A 35 -9.11 0.26 6.02
CA PHE A 35 -8.60 1.29 5.14
C PHE A 35 -9.17 1.11 3.74
N ARG A 36 -9.38 2.22 3.04
CA ARG A 36 -9.79 2.21 1.64
C ARG A 36 -8.62 1.76 0.77
N VAL A 37 -8.85 0.81 -0.12
CA VAL A 37 -7.74 0.13 -0.84
C VAL A 37 -7.02 1.08 -1.81
N LYS A 38 -7.74 2.05 -2.39
CA LYS A 38 -7.15 2.94 -3.41
C LYS A 38 -6.13 3.94 -2.86
N ASP A 39 -6.22 4.35 -1.61
CA ASP A 39 -5.38 5.43 -1.05
C ASP A 39 -4.99 5.25 0.43
N MET A 40 -5.32 4.10 1.03
CA MET A 40 -5.05 3.77 2.42
C MET A 40 -5.75 4.69 3.44
N GLU A 41 -6.77 5.45 3.04
CA GLU A 41 -7.54 6.27 3.99
C GLU A 41 -8.19 5.39 5.06
N GLN A 42 -7.94 5.69 6.33
CA GLN A 42 -8.47 4.92 7.45
C GLN A 42 -9.90 5.33 7.78
N VAL A 43 -10.78 4.34 7.92
CA VAL A 43 -12.20 4.53 8.20
C VAL A 43 -12.65 3.51 9.25
N ASP A 44 -13.64 3.88 10.06
CA ASP A 44 -14.27 3.01 11.03
C ASP A 44 -15.80 2.97 10.88
N CYS A 45 -16.38 1.79 11.04
CA CYS A 45 -17.81 1.55 10.86
C CYS A 45 -18.33 0.41 11.74
N LYS A 46 -19.63 0.12 11.62
CA LYS A 46 -20.26 -1.06 12.17
C LYS A 46 -20.28 -2.21 11.16
N ALA A 47 -20.26 -3.43 11.67
CA ALA A 47 -20.32 -4.65 10.86
C ALA A 47 -21.58 -4.77 9.97
N GLU A 48 -22.68 -4.09 10.33
CA GLU A 48 -23.93 -4.10 9.55
C GLU A 48 -23.91 -3.19 8.31
N GLU A 49 -22.95 -2.27 8.24
CA GLU A 49 -22.83 -1.26 7.17
C GLU A 49 -21.94 -1.75 6.00
N ILE A 50 -21.35 -2.93 6.13
CA ILE A 50 -20.37 -3.46 5.17
C ILE A 50 -20.87 -4.69 4.43
N THR A 51 -20.38 -4.88 3.21
CA THR A 51 -20.64 -6.07 2.39
C THR A 51 -19.34 -6.79 2.09
N LEU A 52 -19.23 -8.06 2.47
CA LEU A 52 -18.03 -8.87 2.21
C LEU A 52 -17.76 -9.01 0.71
N TYR A 53 -16.50 -8.84 0.33
CA TYR A 53 -15.96 -9.17 -0.98
C TYR A 53 -14.81 -10.18 -0.85
N LYS A 54 -14.70 -11.12 -1.78
CA LYS A 54 -13.61 -12.09 -1.83
C LYS A 54 -12.82 -11.86 -3.12
N PRO A 55 -11.58 -11.32 -3.03
CA PRO A 55 -10.72 -11.13 -4.18
C PRO A 55 -10.45 -12.45 -4.91
N LYS A 56 -10.37 -12.39 -6.23
CA LYS A 56 -10.14 -13.53 -7.12
C LYS A 56 -9.38 -13.09 -8.38
N HIS A 57 -8.99 -14.09 -9.17
CA HIS A 57 -8.40 -13.87 -10.48
C HIS A 57 -9.26 -12.93 -11.37
N MET A 58 -8.57 -12.10 -12.14
CA MET A 58 -9.10 -11.06 -13.03
C MET A 58 -9.79 -9.89 -12.33
N ASP A 59 -9.79 -9.81 -10.99
CA ASP A 59 -10.25 -8.60 -10.33
C ASP A 59 -9.25 -7.46 -10.52
N SER A 60 -9.75 -6.26 -10.82
CA SER A 60 -8.96 -5.04 -10.99
C SER A 60 -9.41 -3.95 -10.01
N PHE A 61 -8.44 -3.33 -9.35
CA PHE A 61 -8.66 -2.28 -8.34
C PHE A 61 -7.53 -1.25 -8.37
N LEU A 62 -7.77 -0.13 -7.70
CA LEU A 62 -6.72 0.84 -7.39
C LEU A 62 -6.04 0.47 -6.08
N PHE A 63 -4.72 0.51 -6.07
CA PHE A 63 -3.88 0.32 -4.90
C PHE A 63 -2.78 1.37 -4.92
N PHE A 64 -2.74 2.22 -3.88
CA PHE A 64 -1.90 3.42 -3.88
C PHE A 64 -2.08 4.31 -5.13
N GLY A 65 -3.32 4.44 -5.59
CA GLY A 65 -3.68 5.27 -6.74
C GLY A 65 -3.39 4.62 -8.10
N SER A 66 -2.51 3.63 -8.18
CA SER A 66 -2.23 2.91 -9.43
C SER A 66 -3.20 1.75 -9.62
N ARG A 67 -3.54 1.46 -10.88
CA ARG A 67 -4.42 0.34 -11.24
C ARG A 67 -3.63 -0.97 -11.27
N TYR A 68 -4.21 -2.02 -10.68
CA TYR A 68 -3.68 -3.37 -10.74
C TYR A 68 -4.77 -4.38 -11.12
N THR A 69 -4.34 -5.52 -11.65
CA THR A 69 -5.18 -6.69 -11.90
C THR A 69 -4.58 -7.93 -11.23
N LEU A 70 -5.43 -8.73 -10.56
CA LEU A 70 -5.01 -9.98 -9.91
C LEU A 70 -4.92 -11.13 -10.90
N LEU A 71 -3.72 -11.66 -11.08
CA LEU A 71 -3.46 -12.73 -12.04
C LEU A 71 -2.99 -14.01 -11.33
N GLU A 72 -3.67 -15.11 -11.64
CA GLU A 72 -3.24 -16.47 -11.27
C GLU A 72 -2.22 -16.96 -12.29
N ASN A 73 -1.27 -17.79 -11.85
CA ASN A 73 -0.30 -18.46 -12.71
C ASN A 73 0.62 -17.53 -13.52
N GLN A 74 0.67 -16.24 -13.18
CA GLN A 74 1.69 -15.33 -13.68
C GLN A 74 2.93 -15.40 -12.78
N PRO A 75 4.15 -15.42 -13.33
CA PRO A 75 5.35 -15.27 -12.53
C PRO A 75 5.35 -13.90 -11.84
N ALA A 76 5.71 -13.88 -10.55
CA ALA A 76 5.98 -12.64 -9.86
C ALA A 76 7.32 -12.04 -10.33
N GLU A 77 7.46 -10.72 -10.20
CA GLU A 77 8.65 -9.98 -10.58
C GLU A 77 9.19 -9.20 -9.37
N GLU A 78 10.51 -9.04 -9.30
CA GLU A 78 11.17 -8.26 -8.26
C GLU A 78 10.69 -6.79 -8.31
N GLY A 79 10.42 -6.21 -7.14
CA GLY A 79 9.83 -4.89 -7.02
C GLY A 79 8.31 -4.83 -7.25
N GLY A 80 7.69 -5.89 -7.77
CA GLY A 80 6.26 -6.01 -7.97
C GLY A 80 5.47 -6.26 -6.68
N TYR A 81 4.15 -6.39 -6.79
CA TYR A 81 3.26 -6.67 -5.66
C TYR A 81 2.53 -8.00 -5.81
N ILE A 82 2.22 -8.61 -4.66
CA ILE A 82 1.36 -9.79 -4.56
C ILE A 82 0.24 -9.55 -3.55
N LEU A 83 -0.87 -10.25 -3.73
CA LEU A 83 -1.95 -10.34 -2.76
C LEU A 83 -2.04 -11.76 -2.20
N ILE A 84 -1.81 -11.92 -0.89
CA ILE A 84 -1.91 -13.21 -0.22
C ILE A 84 -3.38 -13.64 -0.11
N THR A 85 -3.85 -14.64 -0.85
CA THR A 85 -5.26 -15.06 -0.83
C THR A 85 -5.50 -16.38 -0.08
N LYS A 86 -4.46 -17.21 0.09
CA LYS A 86 -4.53 -18.50 0.77
C LYS A 86 -3.34 -18.67 1.72
N PRO A 87 -3.27 -17.90 2.82
CA PRO A 87 -2.12 -17.91 3.71
C PRO A 87 -1.94 -19.27 4.39
N ASP A 88 -0.73 -19.81 4.29
CA ASP A 88 -0.20 -21.04 4.89
C ASP A 88 1.26 -20.78 5.34
N PRO A 89 1.49 -19.76 6.21
CA PRO A 89 2.81 -19.30 6.59
C PRO A 89 3.59 -20.37 7.36
N ASP A 90 4.88 -20.48 7.09
CA ASP A 90 5.77 -21.30 7.90
C ASP A 90 6.08 -20.57 9.22
N TYR A 91 6.79 -21.23 10.14
CA TYR A 91 6.95 -20.76 11.52
C TYR A 91 7.56 -19.35 11.64
N MET A 92 8.44 -18.97 10.71
CA MET A 92 9.14 -17.68 10.72
C MET A 92 8.40 -16.60 9.92
N ASP A 93 7.36 -16.95 9.17
CA ASP A 93 6.64 -16.01 8.31
C ASP A 93 5.45 -15.37 9.04
N HIS A 94 5.20 -14.10 8.74
CA HIS A 94 4.23 -13.26 9.43
C HIS A 94 3.30 -12.53 8.46
N TYR A 95 2.72 -13.25 7.51
CA TYR A 95 1.67 -12.75 6.62
C TYR A 95 0.29 -13.32 6.95
N SER A 96 -0.75 -12.69 6.40
CA SER A 96 -2.14 -13.04 6.68
C SER A 96 -3.04 -12.89 5.46
N LEU A 97 -4.32 -13.18 5.63
CA LEU A 97 -5.28 -13.15 4.53
C LEU A 97 -5.41 -11.74 3.92
N ASN A 98 -5.36 -11.69 2.60
CA ASN A 98 -5.35 -10.51 1.74
C ASN A 98 -4.31 -9.46 2.15
N GLU A 99 -3.15 -9.91 2.63
CA GLU A 99 -2.00 -9.02 2.83
C GLU A 99 -1.41 -8.61 1.48
N PHE A 100 -1.10 -7.32 1.35
CA PHE A 100 -0.35 -6.78 0.22
C PHE A 100 1.12 -6.87 0.60
N GLU A 101 1.91 -7.55 -0.21
CA GLU A 101 3.35 -7.70 0.02
C GLU A 101 4.11 -7.25 -1.23
N LYS A 102 5.23 -6.57 -1.03
CA LYS A 102 6.14 -6.19 -2.12
C LYS A 102 7.18 -7.30 -2.28
N VAL A 103 7.42 -7.71 -3.50
CA VAL A 103 8.41 -8.73 -3.84
C VAL A 103 9.80 -8.10 -3.78
N GLU A 104 10.67 -8.68 -2.96
CA GLU A 104 12.09 -8.33 -2.89
C GLU A 104 12.88 -9.18 -3.88
N SER A 105 12.69 -10.50 -3.86
CA SER A 105 13.33 -11.43 -4.78
C SER A 105 12.43 -12.62 -5.14
N VAL A 106 12.74 -13.29 -6.26
CA VAL A 106 11.99 -14.46 -6.74
C VAL A 106 12.86 -15.72 -6.66
N GLU A 107 12.37 -16.72 -5.94
CA GLU A 107 13.03 -18.02 -5.78
C GLU A 107 12.22 -19.13 -6.45
N GLY A 108 12.53 -19.40 -7.72
CA GLY A 108 11.74 -20.31 -8.55
C GLY A 108 10.33 -19.74 -8.79
N ASN A 109 9.31 -20.38 -8.20
CA ASN A 109 7.93 -19.88 -8.26
C ASN A 109 7.48 -19.21 -6.95
N ASN A 110 8.32 -19.25 -5.92
CA ASN A 110 8.06 -18.61 -4.64
C ASN A 110 8.68 -17.20 -4.64
N VAL A 111 8.29 -16.40 -3.66
CA VAL A 111 8.80 -15.03 -3.53
C VAL A 111 9.27 -14.77 -2.11
N ILE A 112 10.35 -14.01 -2.00
CA ILE A 112 10.76 -13.36 -0.76
C ILE A 112 10.22 -11.95 -0.81
N THR A 113 9.50 -11.56 0.23
CA THR A 113 8.92 -10.22 0.37
C THR A 113 9.88 -9.28 1.08
N THR A 114 9.70 -7.96 0.93
CA THR A 114 10.50 -6.96 1.65
C THR A 114 10.39 -7.04 3.18
N ARG A 115 9.38 -7.77 3.69
CA ARG A 115 9.24 -8.11 5.11
C ARG A 115 9.92 -9.42 5.50
N GLN A 116 10.77 -9.96 4.63
CA GLN A 116 11.51 -11.21 4.82
C GLN A 116 10.61 -12.45 4.97
N ASN A 117 9.37 -12.39 4.47
CA ASN A 117 8.52 -13.58 4.37
C ASN A 117 8.83 -14.39 3.11
N THR A 118 8.80 -15.71 3.23
CA THR A 118 8.76 -16.64 2.09
C THR A 118 7.31 -17.00 1.78
N VAL A 119 6.85 -16.71 0.57
CA VAL A 119 5.46 -16.97 0.17
C VAL A 119 5.43 -17.94 -1.00
N LYS A 120 4.68 -19.05 -0.86
CA LYS A 120 4.61 -20.09 -1.89
C LYS A 120 3.65 -19.65 -2.99
N ALA A 121 3.93 -20.03 -4.24
CA ALA A 121 3.14 -19.66 -5.43
C ALA A 121 1.62 -19.88 -5.29
N LYS A 122 1.22 -20.94 -4.56
CA LYS A 122 -0.19 -21.33 -4.35
C LYS A 122 -0.96 -20.36 -3.43
N GLU A 123 -0.25 -19.51 -2.70
CA GLU A 123 -0.79 -18.71 -1.59
C GLU A 123 -1.19 -17.30 -2.02
N PHE A 124 -0.70 -16.83 -3.16
CA PHE A 124 -0.87 -15.47 -3.62
C PHE A 124 -1.37 -15.36 -5.05
N LEU A 125 -1.89 -14.18 -5.37
CA LEU A 125 -2.15 -13.70 -6.72
C LEU A 125 -1.15 -12.59 -7.04
N VAL A 126 -0.62 -12.55 -8.26
CA VAL A 126 0.25 -11.46 -8.70
C VAL A 126 -0.61 -10.23 -8.97
N MET A 127 -0.18 -9.07 -8.47
CA MET A 127 -0.77 -7.78 -8.82
C MET A 127 -0.04 -7.23 -10.03
N SER A 128 -0.54 -7.53 -11.23
CA SER A 128 0.00 -6.95 -12.46
C SER A 128 -0.42 -5.49 -12.56
N PRO A 129 0.49 -4.56 -12.87
CA PRO A 129 0.12 -3.18 -13.19
C PRO A 129 -0.88 -3.14 -14.35
N GLU A 130 -1.65 -2.06 -14.39
CA GLU A 130 -2.68 -1.78 -15.40
C GLU A 130 -3.95 -2.66 -15.31
N GLU A 131 -4.96 -2.26 -16.08
CA GLU A 131 -6.22 -2.99 -16.23
C GLU A 131 -6.08 -4.03 -17.33
N ALA A 132 -6.18 -5.32 -17.00
CA ALA A 132 -6.19 -6.36 -18.01
C ALA A 132 -7.51 -6.35 -18.80
N ALA A 133 -7.44 -6.66 -20.10
CA ALA A 133 -8.62 -6.77 -20.94
C ALA A 133 -9.59 -7.83 -20.39
N GLY A 134 -10.85 -7.44 -20.19
CA GLY A 134 -11.89 -8.32 -19.62
C GLY A 134 -11.76 -8.55 -18.12
N SER A 135 -10.95 -7.75 -17.41
CA SER A 135 -10.91 -7.77 -15.94
C SER A 135 -12.23 -7.28 -15.32
N ASN A 136 -12.45 -7.67 -14.07
CA ASN A 136 -13.59 -7.27 -13.27
C ASN A 136 -13.18 -6.04 -12.44
N ASP A 137 -13.70 -4.86 -12.78
CA ASP A 137 -13.51 -3.68 -11.95
C ASP A 137 -14.24 -3.85 -10.61
N ILE A 138 -13.49 -3.83 -9.50
CA ILE A 138 -13.98 -4.03 -8.14
C ILE A 138 -13.72 -2.82 -7.24
N ILE A 139 -13.34 -1.66 -7.81
CA ILE A 139 -13.12 -0.44 -7.01
C ILE A 139 -14.42 -0.06 -6.29
N TYR A 140 -15.53 -0.21 -6.99
CA TYR A 140 -16.85 0.17 -6.54
C TYR A 140 -17.83 -1.00 -6.56
N LEU A 141 -18.68 -1.09 -5.52
CA LEU A 141 -19.73 -2.10 -5.47
C LEU A 141 -20.74 -1.91 -6.62
N ASP A 142 -21.10 -0.65 -6.89
CA ASP A 142 -22.02 -0.24 -7.94
C ASP A 142 -21.42 0.97 -8.68
N LYS A 143 -20.83 0.68 -9.84
CA LYS A 143 -20.19 1.68 -10.70
C LYS A 143 -21.17 2.73 -11.25
N SER A 144 -22.47 2.42 -11.30
CA SER A 144 -23.48 3.38 -11.77
C SER A 144 -23.72 4.55 -10.82
N LYS A 145 -23.28 4.41 -9.55
CA LYS A 145 -23.43 5.43 -8.50
C LYS A 145 -22.22 6.35 -8.37
N VAL A 146 -21.19 6.15 -9.19
CA VAL A 146 -19.95 6.93 -9.13
C VAL A 146 -20.10 8.17 -10.01
N SER A 147 -19.83 9.35 -9.46
CA SER A 147 -19.90 10.60 -10.23
C SER A 147 -18.70 10.73 -11.19
N ALA A 148 -18.87 11.52 -12.25
CA ALA A 148 -17.77 11.81 -13.17
C ALA A 148 -16.58 12.48 -12.46
N GLU A 149 -16.87 13.38 -11.52
CA GLU A 149 -15.86 14.06 -10.68
C GLU A 149 -15.02 13.05 -9.88
N GLN A 150 -15.66 12.01 -9.32
CA GLN A 150 -14.95 11.00 -8.55
C GLN A 150 -14.08 10.10 -9.44
N LEU A 151 -14.54 9.80 -10.66
CA LEU A 151 -13.72 9.08 -11.65
C LEU A 151 -12.49 9.89 -12.08
N GLU A 152 -12.64 11.22 -12.22
CA GLU A 152 -11.53 12.11 -12.56
C GLU A 152 -10.51 12.21 -11.41
N GLN A 153 -10.99 12.29 -10.16
CA GLN A 153 -10.14 12.24 -8.97
C GLN A 153 -9.36 10.92 -8.89
N ASP A 154 -10.03 9.79 -9.14
CA ASP A 154 -9.40 8.47 -9.16
C ASP A 154 -8.33 8.36 -10.25
N ALA A 155 -8.51 9.00 -11.41
CA ALA A 155 -7.52 9.03 -12.49
C ALA A 155 -6.25 9.84 -12.13
N GLN A 156 -6.38 10.84 -11.25
CA GLN A 156 -5.26 11.66 -10.77
C GLN A 156 -4.69 11.16 -9.44
N LEU A 157 -5.27 10.11 -8.86
CA LEU A 157 -4.99 9.70 -7.48
C LEU A 157 -3.54 9.26 -7.28
N GLU A 158 -2.95 8.54 -8.24
CA GLU A 158 -1.54 8.15 -8.19
C GLU A 158 -0.61 9.37 -8.15
N GLU A 159 -0.89 10.40 -8.93
CA GLU A 159 -0.12 11.64 -8.93
C GLU A 159 -0.26 12.39 -7.61
N VAL A 160 -1.48 12.57 -7.13
CA VAL A 160 -1.76 13.21 -5.84
C VAL A 160 -1.09 12.45 -4.68
N LEU A 161 -1.13 11.11 -4.70
CA LEU A 161 -0.49 10.30 -3.68
C LEU A 161 1.02 10.33 -3.81
N ARG A 162 1.58 10.30 -5.02
CA ARG A 162 3.02 10.46 -5.26
C ARG A 162 3.51 11.81 -4.74
N GLU A 163 2.79 12.90 -5.00
CA GLU A 163 3.09 14.22 -4.43
C GLU A 163 3.03 14.21 -2.90
N LYS A 164 1.97 13.64 -2.32
CA LYS A 164 1.83 13.50 -0.85
C LYS A 164 2.91 12.62 -0.22
N SER A 165 3.34 11.57 -0.90
CA SER A 165 4.37 10.63 -0.44
C SER A 165 5.77 11.22 -0.59
N ALA A 166 6.03 11.97 -1.66
CA ALA A 166 7.26 12.75 -1.83
C ALA A 166 7.40 13.85 -0.78
N ILE A 167 6.30 14.30 -0.17
CA ILE A 167 6.30 15.23 0.97
C ILE A 167 6.58 14.51 2.30
N ARG A 168 6.49 13.18 2.41
CA ARG A 168 6.77 12.44 3.65
C ARG A 168 8.10 11.69 3.59
N PRO A 169 9.20 12.31 4.03
CA PRO A 169 10.49 11.65 4.13
C PRO A 169 10.46 10.40 5.03
N SER A 170 11.40 9.51 4.82
CA SER A 170 11.66 8.30 5.60
C SER A 170 12.99 8.38 6.35
N ILE A 171 13.09 7.69 7.49
CA ILE A 171 14.37 7.52 8.18
C ILE A 171 15.31 6.73 7.25
N GLY A 172 16.52 7.24 7.07
CA GLY A 172 17.50 6.70 6.14
C GLY A 172 17.55 7.37 4.77
N ASP A 173 16.61 8.27 4.44
CA ASP A 173 16.72 9.08 3.23
C ASP A 173 17.92 10.01 3.32
N VAL A 174 18.71 10.08 2.25
CA VAL A 174 19.88 10.95 2.09
C VAL A 174 19.53 12.05 1.11
N TYR A 175 19.75 13.30 1.53
CA TYR A 175 19.53 14.51 0.73
C TYR A 175 20.85 15.26 0.54
N LEU A 176 21.02 15.86 -0.64
CA LEU A 176 22.09 16.80 -0.97
C LEU A 176 21.63 18.23 -0.66
N ASN A 177 22.43 18.96 0.10
CA ASN A 177 22.30 20.40 0.27
C ASN A 177 23.02 21.13 -0.87
N LEU A 178 22.29 21.92 -1.65
CA LEU A 178 22.81 22.63 -2.83
C LEU A 178 23.52 23.94 -2.46
N ASP A 179 23.33 24.49 -1.25
CA ASP A 179 24.01 25.71 -0.79
C ASP A 179 25.45 25.43 -0.37
N ASN A 180 25.71 24.25 0.19
CA ASN A 180 27.03 23.90 0.73
C ASN A 180 27.59 22.58 0.20
N THR A 181 26.91 21.94 -0.76
CA THR A 181 27.27 20.66 -1.40
C THR A 181 27.41 19.46 -0.45
N GLY A 182 26.96 19.60 0.80
CA GLY A 182 27.00 18.53 1.80
C GLY A 182 25.82 17.58 1.69
N THR A 183 26.03 16.30 2.01
CA THR A 183 24.94 15.30 2.08
C THR A 183 24.53 15.08 3.52
N ALA A 184 23.23 14.98 3.79
CA ALA A 184 22.69 14.71 5.11
C ALA A 184 21.60 13.65 5.05
N MET A 185 21.64 12.71 6.00
CA MET A 185 20.66 11.63 6.12
C MET A 185 19.62 11.95 7.18
N ILE A 186 18.38 11.53 6.97
CA ILE A 186 17.34 11.60 8.00
C ILE A 186 17.59 10.50 9.03
N VAL A 187 17.82 10.90 10.27
CA VAL A 187 18.10 9.99 11.39
C VAL A 187 16.92 9.83 12.34
N ALA A 188 15.99 10.78 12.34
CA ALA A 188 14.76 10.70 13.11
C ALA A 188 13.65 11.51 12.45
N ILE A 189 12.41 11.11 12.72
CA ILE A 189 11.20 11.85 12.35
C ILE A 189 10.37 12.01 13.61
N VAL A 190 10.01 13.24 13.93
CA VAL A 190 9.15 13.57 15.07
C VAL A 190 8.03 14.45 14.56
N GLU A 191 6.80 13.94 14.60
CA GLU A 191 5.62 14.61 14.03
C GLU A 191 5.81 14.95 12.54
N GLU A 192 5.87 16.23 12.18
CA GLU A 192 6.11 16.73 10.80
C GLU A 192 7.52 17.33 10.62
N GLU A 193 8.44 17.04 11.54
CA GLU A 193 9.84 17.44 11.47
C GLU A 193 10.78 16.24 11.24
N VAL A 194 11.77 16.44 10.38
CA VAL A 194 12.91 15.55 10.21
C VAL A 194 14.09 16.08 11.01
N VAL A 195 14.88 15.15 11.55
CA VAL A 195 16.21 15.44 12.09
C VAL A 195 17.22 14.85 11.12
N LEU A 196 18.11 15.70 10.62
CA LEU A 196 19.23 15.30 9.77
C LEU A 196 20.41 14.82 10.63
N GLY A 197 21.28 13.99 10.05
CA GLY A 197 22.50 13.49 10.71
C GLY A 197 23.50 14.60 11.09
N THR A 198 23.34 15.79 10.50
CA THR A 198 24.06 17.02 10.87
C THR A 198 23.56 17.64 12.18
N GLY A 199 22.40 17.20 12.68
CA GLY A 199 21.70 17.75 13.84
C GLY A 199 20.64 18.81 13.48
N ASP A 200 20.56 19.20 12.21
CA ASP A 200 19.56 20.16 11.71
C ASP A 200 18.15 19.58 11.80
N ARG A 201 17.18 20.46 12.09
CA ARG A 201 15.75 20.11 12.12
C ARG A 201 15.00 20.89 11.06
N LEU A 202 14.24 20.19 10.24
CA LEU A 202 13.48 20.78 9.15
C LEU A 202 12.06 20.20 9.16
N THR A 203 11.07 21.02 8.86
CA THR A 203 9.74 20.49 8.54
C THR A 203 9.79 19.74 7.20
N PHE A 204 8.86 18.83 6.98
CA PHE A 204 8.69 18.14 5.69
C PHE A 204 8.60 19.13 4.52
N HIS A 205 7.91 20.25 4.74
CA HIS A 205 7.77 21.31 3.75
C HIS A 205 9.10 21.99 3.42
N GLN A 206 9.94 22.25 4.41
CA GLN A 206 11.26 22.86 4.20
C GLN A 206 12.22 21.90 3.49
N LEU A 207 12.14 20.61 3.76
CA LEU A 207 12.97 19.63 3.06
C LEU A 207 12.56 19.48 1.58
N TYR A 208 11.27 19.60 1.28
CA TYR A 208 10.72 19.37 -0.06
C TYR A 208 10.66 20.62 -0.95
N LYS A 209 10.32 21.79 -0.39
CA LYS A 209 10.17 23.05 -1.15
C LYS A 209 11.37 23.98 -1.10
N ALA A 210 12.40 23.64 -0.33
CA ALA A 210 13.57 24.50 -0.35
C ALA A 210 14.41 24.19 -1.59
N ASP A 211 14.72 25.23 -2.36
CA ASP A 211 15.55 25.16 -3.57
C ASP A 211 16.96 24.61 -3.30
N ASN A 212 17.30 24.42 -2.02
CA ASN A 212 18.61 23.99 -1.56
C ASN A 212 18.67 22.52 -1.09
N TRP A 213 17.61 21.71 -1.16
CA TRP A 213 17.68 20.29 -0.81
C TRP A 213 17.18 19.39 -1.93
N SER A 214 17.97 18.37 -2.28
CA SER A 214 17.65 17.41 -3.33
C SER A 214 17.78 15.99 -2.80
N TYR A 215 16.72 15.18 -2.92
CA TYR A 215 16.75 13.77 -2.54
C TYR A 215 17.75 12.99 -3.40
N LEU A 216 18.54 12.12 -2.78
CA LEU A 216 19.48 11.24 -3.47
C LEU A 216 19.02 9.77 -3.45
N TYR A 217 18.94 9.16 -2.27
CA TYR A 217 18.65 7.72 -2.09
C TYR A 217 18.26 7.42 -0.64
N ASN A 218 17.65 6.26 -0.35
CA ASN A 218 17.48 5.74 1.02
C ASN A 218 18.51 4.63 1.30
N ILE A 219 19.12 4.63 2.49
CA ILE A 219 20.11 3.61 2.86
C ILE A 219 19.53 2.19 2.97
N ASN A 220 18.21 2.05 3.13
CA ASN A 220 17.52 0.76 3.21
C ASN A 220 17.07 0.24 1.84
N ASP A 221 17.21 1.04 0.78
CA ASP A 221 16.82 0.64 -0.59
C ASP A 221 17.88 -0.21 -1.30
N GLY A 222 19.07 -0.35 -0.72
CA GLY A 222 20.03 -1.41 -1.01
C GLY A 222 20.47 -1.58 -2.48
N GLU A 223 21.39 -0.74 -2.96
CA GLU A 223 22.54 -1.20 -3.75
C GLU A 223 23.75 -0.30 -3.46
N PHE A 224 24.73 -0.80 -2.70
CA PHE A 224 26.11 -0.33 -2.78
C PHE A 224 26.81 -1.16 -3.87
N ARG A 225 26.95 -0.60 -5.07
CA ARG A 225 28.03 -1.01 -5.97
C ARG A 225 29.24 -0.14 -5.67
N GLN A 226 30.39 -0.81 -5.50
CA GLN A 226 31.67 -0.30 -5.02
C GLN A 226 32.11 1.03 -5.63
#